data_AF-A0A0D2A9R9-F1
#
_entry.id   AF-A0A0D2A9R9-F1
#
_cell.length_a   1.000
_cell.length_b   1.000
_cell.length_c   1.000
_cell.angle_alpha   90.00
_cell.angle_beta   90.00
_cell.angle_gamma   90.00
#
_symmetry.space_group_name_H-M   'P 1'
#
loop_
_entity.id
_entity.type
_entity.pdbx_description
1 polymer ?
#
loop_
_entity_poly.entity_id
_entity_poly.type
_entity_poly.pdbx_seq_one_letter_code
_entity_poly.pdbx_strand_id
1 'polypeptide(L)'
;MDTLSGSVCRACRLRLFNSPTTQATRTFTSTSSRLHIPPESPAFIDVPGPHQPVGEPKPVVKGILPVPRELFPRRRPDKPGKEYLANVTRDPLPKNVPPPDHLTEMGKYKQRMAELRKTQLRQGLEELHARKVHIDGQIAWRSQQRQRQNARLMTQAQREDERLTNASVPSSMRPQKVHDLSPEEEEAIYAARREAYQARQAVKHEERLDRLHTLYMNARHFITTKEQLTEAIDQAFQTTKSIWDRQGPPDTVEDMIRRGRDRTGDQGRGGLRLSSEVNERVMKDQERMQKIAEKLSGGKM
;
A
#
# COMPACT_ATOMS: atom_id res chain seq x y z
N MET A 1 -5.64 -23.51 70.16
CA MET A 1 -4.32 -24.11 69.87
C MET A 1 -4.11 -24.01 68.38
N ASP A 2 -3.07 -23.26 68.04
CA ASP A 2 -2.36 -23.11 66.77
C ASP A 2 -3.03 -22.33 65.62
N THR A 3 -2.83 -21.02 65.74
CA THR A 3 -2.74 -20.04 64.66
C THR A 3 -1.73 -20.49 63.59
N LEU A 4 -2.21 -20.94 62.42
CA LEU A 4 -1.35 -21.06 61.24
C LEU A 4 -1.19 -19.69 60.58
N SER A 5 0.04 -19.19 60.68
CA SER A 5 0.58 -17.95 60.11
C SER A 5 0.04 -17.62 58.72
N GLY A 6 -0.34 -16.36 58.56
CA GLY A 6 -0.55 -15.74 57.25
C GLY A 6 0.78 -15.58 56.53
N SER A 7 1.01 -16.39 55.50
CA SER A 7 1.98 -16.09 54.43
C SER A 7 1.82 -17.03 53.23
N VAL A 8 0.59 -17.24 52.76
CA VAL A 8 0.39 -17.93 51.48
C VAL A 8 -0.47 -17.04 50.59
N CYS A 9 0.14 -16.51 49.52
CA CYS A 9 -0.56 -15.65 48.59
C CYS A 9 -1.71 -16.41 47.90
N ARG A 10 -2.74 -15.68 47.47
CA ARG A 10 -3.97 -16.25 46.87
C ARG A 10 -3.68 -17.16 45.66
N ALA A 11 -2.61 -16.90 44.92
CA ALA A 11 -2.17 -17.72 43.79
C ALA A 11 -1.54 -19.07 44.21
N CYS A 12 -0.89 -19.14 45.37
CA CYS A 12 -0.33 -20.38 45.90
C CYS A 12 -1.41 -21.32 46.46
N ARG A 13 -2.51 -20.77 47.00
CA ARG A 13 -3.68 -21.58 47.42
C ARG A 13 -4.31 -22.32 46.25
N LEU A 14 -4.50 -21.65 45.11
CA LEU A 14 -5.12 -22.27 43.92
C LEU A 14 -4.26 -23.39 43.29
N ARG A 15 -2.93 -23.36 43.48
CA ARG A 15 -2.03 -24.42 42.99
C ARG A 15 -2.03 -25.66 43.88
N LEU A 16 -2.27 -25.52 45.19
CA LEU A 16 -2.35 -26.66 46.11
C LEU A 16 -3.63 -27.48 45.88
N PHE A 17 -4.73 -26.86 45.46
CA PHE A 17 -5.99 -27.57 45.12
C PHE A 17 -5.97 -28.30 43.77
N ASN A 18 -5.03 -27.98 42.88
CA ASN A 18 -4.90 -28.64 41.57
C ASN A 18 -3.87 -29.77 41.55
N SER A 19 -3.36 -30.18 42.72
CA SER A 19 -2.46 -31.34 42.81
C SER A 19 -3.29 -32.62 42.94
N PRO A 20 -3.22 -33.59 42.00
CA PRO A 20 -4.06 -34.79 42.00
C PRO A 20 -3.66 -35.85 43.06
N THR A 21 -2.79 -35.51 44.02
CA THR A 21 -2.05 -36.50 44.83
C THR A 21 -2.44 -36.59 46.31
N THR A 22 -3.42 -35.82 46.79
CA THR A 22 -3.88 -35.91 48.19
C THR A 22 -5.37 -36.18 48.26
N GLN A 23 -5.75 -37.45 48.09
CA GLN A 23 -6.86 -38.16 48.75
C GLN A 23 -7.23 -39.40 47.91
N ALA A 24 -6.43 -40.46 48.02
CA ALA A 24 -6.82 -41.79 47.56
C ALA A 24 -6.63 -42.79 48.71
N THR A 25 -7.34 -42.58 49.81
CA THR A 25 -7.62 -43.67 50.76
C THR A 25 -8.61 -44.60 50.08
N ARG A 26 -8.09 -45.68 49.48
CA ARG A 26 -8.88 -46.75 48.86
C ARG A 26 -9.70 -47.47 49.92
N THR A 27 -10.99 -47.17 50.01
CA THR A 27 -11.98 -48.03 50.69
C THR A 27 -12.69 -48.87 49.63
N PHE A 28 -12.59 -50.20 49.76
CA PHE A 28 -13.26 -51.18 48.91
C PHE A 28 -14.77 -51.16 49.19
N THR A 29 -15.51 -50.26 48.56
CA THR A 29 -16.98 -50.27 48.54
C THR A 29 -17.47 -50.04 47.10
N SER A 30 -18.32 -50.94 46.61
CA SER A 30 -18.72 -51.07 45.20
C SER A 30 -19.89 -50.17 44.78
N THR A 31 -20.20 -49.12 45.54
CA THR A 31 -21.23 -48.14 45.21
C THR A 31 -20.63 -46.74 45.18
N SER A 32 -20.53 -46.15 43.99
CA SER A 32 -20.14 -44.75 43.82
C SER A 32 -21.25 -43.88 44.41
N SER A 33 -21.04 -43.31 45.60
CA SER A 33 -21.88 -42.20 46.04
C SER A 33 -21.66 -41.05 45.05
N ARG A 34 -22.72 -40.54 44.44
CA ARG A 34 -22.65 -39.28 43.70
C ARG A 34 -22.36 -38.21 44.74
N LEU A 35 -21.08 -37.88 44.93
CA LEU A 35 -20.65 -36.88 45.88
C LEU A 35 -21.33 -35.55 45.50
N HIS A 36 -22.18 -35.05 46.40
CA HIS A 36 -22.62 -33.66 46.33
C HIS A 36 -21.39 -32.76 46.28
N ILE A 37 -21.49 -31.64 45.56
CA ILE A 37 -20.42 -30.64 45.55
C ILE A 37 -20.17 -30.23 47.01
N PRO A 38 -18.97 -30.44 47.56
CA PRO A 38 -18.71 -30.13 48.96
C PRO A 38 -18.72 -28.61 49.16
N PRO A 39 -19.01 -28.12 50.39
CA PRO A 39 -19.00 -26.68 50.70
C PRO A 39 -17.64 -26.01 50.49
N GLU A 40 -16.57 -26.79 50.42
CA GLU A 40 -15.21 -26.31 50.13
C GLU A 40 -15.00 -25.99 48.64
N SER A 41 -15.82 -26.56 47.75
CA SER A 41 -15.74 -26.30 46.32
C SER A 41 -16.26 -24.89 46.01
N PRO A 42 -15.57 -24.09 45.18
CA PRO A 42 -16.07 -22.77 44.77
C PRO A 42 -17.37 -22.86 43.95
N ALA A 43 -17.69 -24.04 43.42
CA ALA A 43 -18.95 -24.31 42.73
C ALA A 43 -20.08 -24.77 43.67
N PHE A 44 -19.90 -24.69 45.00
CA PHE A 44 -20.94 -25.04 45.96
C PHE A 44 -22.15 -24.10 45.86
N ILE A 45 -21.89 -22.81 45.58
CA ILE A 45 -22.91 -21.81 45.28
C ILE A 45 -22.50 -21.13 43.98
N ASP A 46 -23.32 -21.29 42.94
CA ASP A 46 -23.12 -20.65 41.65
C ASP A 46 -23.54 -19.17 41.73
N VAL A 47 -22.55 -18.29 41.90
CA VAL A 47 -22.73 -16.85 41.80
C VAL A 47 -22.42 -16.40 40.37
N PRO A 48 -23.41 -15.94 39.58
CA PRO A 48 -23.15 -15.49 38.22
C PRO A 48 -22.25 -14.25 38.23
N GLY A 49 -21.25 -14.24 37.35
CA GLY A 49 -20.37 -13.09 37.17
C GLY A 49 -21.07 -11.91 36.46
N PRO A 50 -20.58 -10.67 36.65
CA PRO A 50 -21.04 -9.54 35.87
C PRO A 50 -20.69 -9.70 34.38
N HIS A 51 -21.41 -9.03 33.48
CA HIS A 51 -21.22 -9.15 32.02
C HIS A 51 -19.82 -8.75 31.52
N GLN A 52 -19.16 -7.81 32.20
CA GLN A 52 -17.81 -7.33 31.89
C GLN A 52 -16.92 -7.46 33.13
N PRO A 53 -16.48 -8.68 33.48
CA PRO A 53 -15.58 -8.86 34.61
C PRO A 53 -14.20 -8.31 34.23
N VAL A 54 -13.51 -7.68 35.19
CA VAL A 54 -12.09 -7.31 35.07
C VAL A 54 -11.27 -8.59 35.22
N GLY A 55 -11.04 -9.28 34.10
CA GLY A 55 -10.29 -10.53 34.04
C GLY A 55 -8.87 -10.35 33.53
N GLU A 56 -7.98 -11.27 33.91
CA GLU A 56 -6.64 -11.34 33.33
C GLU A 56 -6.72 -11.74 31.84
N PRO A 57 -5.87 -11.17 30.97
CA PRO A 57 -5.83 -11.54 29.56
C PRO A 57 -5.40 -13.01 29.41
N LYS A 58 -6.05 -13.74 28.51
CA LYS A 58 -5.68 -15.13 28.20
C LYS A 58 -4.27 -15.17 27.59
N PRO A 59 -3.38 -16.07 28.03
CA PRO A 59 -2.06 -16.20 27.45
C PRO A 59 -2.14 -16.64 25.98
N VAL A 60 -1.19 -16.21 25.16
CA VAL A 60 -1.10 -16.61 23.76
C VAL A 60 -0.64 -18.05 23.66
N VAL A 61 -1.51 -18.94 23.19
CA VAL A 61 -1.19 -20.35 22.94
C VAL A 61 -0.41 -20.46 21.62
N LYS A 62 0.78 -21.06 21.66
CA LYS A 62 1.62 -21.29 20.48
C LYS A 62 1.20 -22.57 19.74
N GLY A 63 1.46 -22.61 18.43
CA GLY A 63 1.18 -23.77 17.58
C GLY A 63 -0.13 -23.64 16.79
N ILE A 64 -0.31 -24.51 15.78
CA ILE A 64 -1.48 -24.54 14.90
C ILE A 64 -1.94 -25.99 14.79
N LEU A 65 -3.24 -26.24 14.99
CA LEU A 65 -3.86 -27.53 14.69
C LEU A 65 -4.19 -27.60 13.20
N PRO A 66 -4.02 -28.77 12.54
CA PRO A 66 -4.36 -28.91 11.13
C PRO A 66 -5.85 -28.67 10.92
N VAL A 67 -6.17 -27.84 9.92
CA VAL A 67 -7.57 -27.53 9.58
C VAL A 67 -8.21 -28.76 8.93
N PRO A 68 -9.34 -29.27 9.45
CA PRO A 68 -10.04 -30.38 8.84
C PRO A 68 -10.51 -30.05 7.41
N ARG A 69 -10.40 -31.04 6.51
CA ARG A 69 -10.81 -30.87 5.12
C ARG A 69 -12.33 -30.68 5.00
N GLU A 70 -12.75 -29.79 4.10
CA GLU A 70 -14.16 -29.63 3.75
C GLU A 70 -14.69 -30.83 2.96
N LEU A 71 -15.73 -31.48 3.47
CA LEU A 71 -16.35 -32.65 2.84
C LEU A 71 -17.53 -32.32 1.92
N PHE A 72 -18.18 -31.17 2.13
CA PHE A 72 -19.42 -30.77 1.46
C PHE A 72 -19.27 -29.45 0.69
N PRO A 73 -18.40 -29.39 -0.35
CA PRO A 73 -18.21 -28.16 -1.10
C PRO A 73 -19.48 -27.79 -1.88
N ARG A 74 -19.69 -26.50 -2.15
CA ARG A 74 -20.86 -26.00 -2.89
C ARG A 74 -21.06 -26.63 -4.28
N ARG A 75 -19.99 -27.09 -4.92
CA ARG A 75 -20.01 -27.74 -6.24
C ARG A 75 -20.63 -29.14 -6.24
N ARG A 76 -20.76 -29.78 -5.06
CA ARG A 76 -21.31 -31.13 -4.90
C ARG A 76 -22.40 -31.16 -3.81
N PRO A 77 -23.61 -30.65 -4.12
CA PRO A 77 -24.75 -30.67 -3.20
C PRO A 77 -25.42 -32.05 -3.11
N ASP A 78 -25.02 -33.00 -3.95
CA ASP A 78 -25.50 -34.38 -4.05
C ASP A 78 -25.06 -35.25 -2.87
N LYS A 79 -23.87 -35.01 -2.32
CA LYS A 79 -23.22 -35.84 -1.30
C LYS A 79 -24.04 -36.11 -0.02
N PRO A 80 -24.79 -35.15 0.55
CA PRO A 80 -25.67 -35.41 1.69
C PRO A 80 -27.02 -36.03 1.29
N GLY A 81 -27.29 -36.20 0.00
CA GLY A 81 -28.56 -36.73 -0.51
C GLY A 81 -28.74 -38.22 -0.21
N LYS A 82 -30.01 -38.62 -0.01
CA LYS A 82 -30.39 -40.03 0.22
C LYS A 82 -29.95 -40.94 -0.93
N GLU A 83 -30.02 -40.44 -2.16
CA GLU A 83 -29.61 -41.19 -3.36
C GLU A 83 -28.11 -41.50 -3.37
N TYR A 84 -27.28 -40.53 -2.99
CA TYR A 84 -25.84 -40.72 -2.85
C TYR A 84 -25.52 -41.76 -1.77
N LEU A 85 -26.18 -41.66 -0.61
CA LEU A 85 -26.01 -42.63 0.47
C LEU A 85 -26.43 -44.03 0.03
N ALA A 86 -27.58 -44.18 -0.64
CA ALA A 86 -28.05 -45.47 -1.15
C ALA A 86 -27.08 -46.07 -2.17
N ASN A 87 -26.47 -45.24 -3.03
CA ASN A 87 -25.50 -45.69 -4.02
C ASN A 87 -24.18 -46.14 -3.38
N VAL A 88 -23.62 -45.33 -2.47
CA VAL A 88 -22.31 -45.61 -1.84
C VAL A 88 -22.40 -46.73 -0.78
N THR A 89 -23.58 -46.93 -0.19
CA THR A 89 -23.82 -47.98 0.82
C THR A 89 -24.78 -49.05 0.33
N ARG A 90 -24.68 -49.41 -0.95
CA ARG A 90 -25.54 -50.41 -1.58
C ARG A 90 -25.45 -51.77 -0.88
N ASP A 91 -26.60 -52.41 -0.71
CA ASP A 91 -26.68 -53.77 -0.20
C ASP A 91 -26.35 -54.81 -1.27
N PRO A 92 -25.70 -55.93 -0.87
CA PRO A 92 -25.38 -56.97 -1.82
C PRO A 92 -26.66 -57.46 -2.50
N LEU A 93 -26.57 -57.72 -3.81
CA LEU A 93 -27.67 -58.32 -4.55
C LEU A 93 -28.00 -59.70 -3.93
N PRO A 94 -29.28 -60.10 -3.86
CA PRO A 94 -29.69 -61.34 -3.19
C PRO A 94 -28.99 -62.58 -3.76
N LYS A 95 -28.70 -62.58 -5.08
CA LYS A 95 -27.93 -63.65 -5.75
C LYS A 95 -26.47 -63.79 -5.29
N ASN A 96 -25.91 -62.76 -4.67
CA ASN A 96 -24.51 -62.71 -4.23
C ASN A 96 -24.38 -62.93 -2.72
N VAL A 97 -25.49 -63.13 -2.00
CA VAL A 97 -25.49 -63.41 -0.56
C VAL A 97 -25.59 -64.92 -0.39
N PRO A 98 -24.51 -65.60 0.05
CA PRO A 98 -24.61 -67.01 0.35
C PRO A 98 -25.53 -67.23 1.57
N PRO A 99 -26.23 -68.36 1.66
CA PRO A 99 -27.04 -68.67 2.84
C PRO A 99 -26.17 -68.70 4.12
N PRO A 100 -26.71 -68.28 5.27
CA PRO A 100 -25.95 -68.10 6.52
C PRO A 100 -25.20 -69.37 6.97
N ASP A 101 -25.75 -70.55 6.64
CA ASP A 101 -25.18 -71.86 6.99
C ASP A 101 -23.93 -72.22 6.18
N HIS A 102 -23.73 -71.57 5.03
CA HIS A 102 -22.58 -71.79 4.14
C HIS A 102 -21.48 -70.73 4.30
N LEU A 103 -21.65 -69.75 5.19
CA LEU A 103 -20.61 -68.75 5.44
C LEU A 103 -19.53 -69.28 6.38
N THR A 104 -18.28 -69.27 5.89
CA THR A 104 -17.08 -69.41 6.74
C THR A 104 -17.05 -68.29 7.79
N GLU A 105 -16.40 -68.52 8.94
CA GLU A 105 -16.20 -67.50 9.99
C GLU A 105 -15.58 -66.19 9.44
N MET A 106 -14.65 -66.29 8.50
CA MET A 106 -14.10 -65.13 7.79
C MET A 106 -15.15 -64.38 6.94
N GLY A 107 -16.11 -65.10 6.36
CA GLY A 107 -17.24 -64.51 5.64
C GLY A 107 -18.16 -63.72 6.58
N LYS A 108 -18.52 -64.32 7.73
CA LYS A 108 -19.33 -63.66 8.77
C LYS A 108 -18.66 -62.39 9.29
N TYR A 109 -17.34 -62.43 9.54
CA TYR A 109 -16.58 -61.24 9.93
C TYR A 109 -16.61 -60.14 8.85
N LYS A 110 -16.37 -60.50 7.58
CA LYS A 110 -16.42 -59.53 6.47
C LYS A 110 -17.79 -58.88 6.33
N GLN A 111 -18.87 -59.66 6.50
CA GLN A 111 -20.23 -59.14 6.47
C GLN A 111 -20.47 -58.14 7.61
N ARG A 112 -20.14 -58.51 8.86
CA ARG A 112 -20.26 -57.62 10.02
C ARG A 112 -19.47 -56.32 9.83
N MET A 113 -18.25 -56.41 9.32
CA MET A 113 -17.42 -55.23 9.04
C MET A 113 -17.99 -54.37 7.92
N ALA A 114 -18.59 -54.97 6.89
CA ALA A 114 -19.24 -54.23 5.81
C ALA A 114 -20.48 -53.47 6.31
N GLU A 115 -21.32 -54.12 7.13
CA GLU A 115 -22.48 -53.50 7.77
C GLU A 115 -22.06 -52.33 8.66
N LEU A 116 -21.04 -52.54 9.51
CA LEU A 116 -20.49 -51.49 10.38
C LEU A 116 -19.98 -50.28 9.58
N ARG A 117 -19.23 -50.49 8.49
CA ARG A 117 -18.74 -49.37 7.67
C ARG A 117 -19.90 -48.63 7.00
N LYS A 118 -20.93 -49.34 6.54
CA LYS A 118 -22.12 -48.72 5.93
C LYS A 118 -22.88 -47.87 6.94
N THR A 119 -23.12 -48.38 8.14
CA THR A 119 -23.83 -47.63 9.19
C THR A 119 -23.04 -46.39 9.61
N GLN A 120 -21.74 -46.54 9.86
CA GLN A 120 -20.87 -45.42 10.21
C GLN A 120 -20.77 -44.36 9.11
N LEU A 121 -20.71 -44.78 7.84
CA LEU A 121 -20.64 -43.83 6.72
C LEU A 121 -21.95 -43.04 6.58
N ARG A 122 -23.12 -43.70 6.71
CA ARG A 122 -24.43 -43.04 6.67
C ARG A 122 -24.56 -42.03 7.80
N GLN A 123 -24.38 -42.49 9.04
CA GLN A 123 -24.48 -41.65 10.24
C GLN A 123 -23.48 -40.49 10.19
N GLY A 124 -22.21 -40.77 9.86
CA GLY A 124 -21.17 -39.75 9.81
C GLY A 124 -21.44 -38.68 8.76
N LEU A 125 -21.93 -39.02 7.58
CA LEU A 125 -22.27 -38.03 6.56
C LEU A 125 -23.50 -37.19 6.95
N GLU A 126 -24.52 -37.82 7.53
CA GLU A 126 -25.72 -37.12 8.01
C GLU A 126 -25.40 -36.13 9.14
N GLU A 127 -24.65 -36.57 10.15
CA GLU A 127 -24.25 -35.74 11.30
C GLU A 127 -23.33 -34.59 10.90
N LEU A 128 -22.32 -34.86 10.06
CA LEU A 128 -21.41 -33.81 9.60
C LEU A 128 -22.12 -32.79 8.71
N HIS A 129 -23.08 -33.22 7.91
CA HIS A 129 -23.91 -32.31 7.12
C HIS A 129 -24.81 -31.47 8.02
N ALA A 130 -25.50 -32.07 8.99
CA ALA A 130 -26.32 -31.35 9.97
C ALA A 130 -25.49 -30.31 10.74
N ARG A 131 -24.28 -30.68 11.17
CA ARG A 131 -23.32 -29.76 11.81
C ARG A 131 -22.96 -28.60 10.90
N LYS A 132 -22.68 -28.87 9.61
CA LYS A 132 -22.37 -27.82 8.65
C LYS A 132 -23.54 -26.85 8.48
N VAL A 133 -24.75 -27.36 8.23
CA VAL A 133 -25.95 -26.53 8.05
C VAL A 133 -26.21 -25.67 9.28
N HIS A 134 -26.05 -26.22 10.48
CA HIS A 134 -26.21 -25.47 11.72
C HIS A 134 -25.19 -24.32 11.85
N ILE A 135 -23.91 -24.61 11.62
CA ILE A 135 -22.83 -23.60 11.70
C ILE A 135 -23.02 -22.52 10.63
N ASP A 136 -23.29 -22.92 9.39
CA ASP A 136 -23.50 -21.99 8.27
C ASP A 136 -24.72 -21.09 8.55
N GLY A 137 -25.80 -21.65 9.11
CA GLY A 137 -26.98 -20.90 9.53
C GLY A 137 -26.68 -19.88 10.64
N GLN A 138 -25.89 -20.25 11.65
CA GLN A 138 -25.46 -19.32 12.70
C GLN A 138 -24.60 -18.18 12.13
N ILE A 139 -23.66 -18.51 11.23
CA ILE A 139 -22.79 -17.51 10.59
C ILE A 139 -23.64 -16.55 9.74
N ALA A 140 -24.53 -17.09 8.90
CA ALA A 140 -25.41 -16.30 8.04
C ALA A 140 -26.33 -15.37 8.85
N TRP A 141 -26.89 -15.87 9.95
CA TRP A 141 -27.71 -15.06 10.85
C TRP A 141 -26.89 -13.91 11.47
N ARG A 142 -25.69 -14.20 12.01
CA ARG A 142 -24.81 -13.16 12.58
C ARG A 142 -24.40 -12.12 11.54
N SER A 143 -24.05 -12.55 10.33
CA SER A 143 -23.67 -11.63 9.26
C SER A 143 -24.83 -10.75 8.83
N GLN A 144 -26.04 -11.32 8.72
CA GLN A 144 -27.24 -10.57 8.35
C GLN A 144 -27.60 -9.52 9.42
N GLN A 145 -27.52 -9.88 10.70
CA GLN A 145 -27.77 -8.94 11.80
C GLN A 145 -26.77 -7.78 11.78
N ARG A 146 -25.48 -8.08 11.59
CA ARG A 146 -24.45 -7.04 11.47
C ARG A 146 -24.66 -6.15 10.26
N GLN A 147 -25.00 -6.72 9.11
CA GLN A 147 -25.27 -5.96 7.89
C GLN A 147 -26.46 -5.02 8.08
N ARG A 148 -27.54 -5.48 8.71
CA ARG A 148 -28.71 -4.66 9.03
C ARG A 148 -28.36 -3.52 9.99
N GLN A 149 -27.60 -3.82 11.04
CA GLN A 149 -27.14 -2.80 11.99
C GLN A 149 -26.26 -1.75 11.29
N ASN A 150 -25.29 -2.18 10.49
CA ASN A 150 -24.41 -1.27 9.77
C ASN A 150 -25.18 -0.42 8.77
N ALA A 151 -26.11 -1.01 8.01
CA ALA A 151 -26.96 -0.27 7.09
C ALA A 151 -27.78 0.79 7.83
N ARG A 152 -28.39 0.44 8.96
CA ARG A 152 -29.11 1.38 9.81
C ARG A 152 -28.22 2.54 10.27
N LEU A 153 -27.02 2.25 10.78
CA LEU A 153 -26.08 3.26 11.26
C LEU A 153 -25.58 4.18 10.13
N MET A 154 -25.35 3.64 8.93
CA MET A 154 -24.93 4.43 7.77
C MET A 154 -26.01 5.38 7.28
N THR A 155 -27.28 4.98 7.36
CA THR A 155 -28.43 5.82 7.00
C THR A 155 -28.91 6.71 8.15
N GLN A 156 -28.35 6.57 9.34
CA GLN A 156 -28.79 7.31 10.51
C GLN A 156 -28.44 8.79 10.34
N ALA A 157 -29.44 9.65 10.54
CA ALA A 157 -29.20 11.09 10.55
C ALA A 157 -28.28 11.48 11.71
N GLN A 158 -27.54 12.57 11.53
CA GLN A 158 -26.76 13.18 12.61
C GLN A 158 -27.66 13.50 13.80
N ARG A 159 -27.08 13.47 15.00
CA ARG A 159 -27.80 13.80 16.23
C ARG A 159 -28.21 15.27 16.20
N GLU A 160 -29.37 15.59 16.78
CA GLU A 160 -29.98 16.92 16.66
C GLU A 160 -29.15 18.02 17.34
N ASP A 161 -28.54 17.71 18.49
CA ASP A 161 -27.61 18.58 19.20
C ASP A 161 -26.40 18.93 18.33
N GLU A 162 -25.74 17.94 17.73
CA GLU A 162 -24.64 18.17 16.77
C GLU A 162 -25.11 19.00 15.58
N ARG A 163 -26.26 18.65 14.97
CA ARG A 163 -26.80 19.38 13.82
C ARG A 163 -27.03 20.87 14.11
N LEU A 164 -27.45 21.22 15.32
CA LEU A 164 -27.75 22.60 15.72
C LEU A 164 -26.55 23.35 16.28
N THR A 165 -25.56 22.66 16.83
CA THR A 165 -24.36 23.26 17.45
C THR A 165 -23.16 23.34 16.50
N ASN A 166 -23.12 22.50 15.47
CA ASN A 166 -22.04 22.52 14.48
C ASN A 166 -22.02 23.85 13.73
N ALA A 167 -20.82 24.36 13.49
CA ALA A 167 -20.62 25.58 12.70
C ALA A 167 -21.18 25.42 11.28
N SER A 168 -21.77 26.48 10.74
CA SER A 168 -22.32 26.48 9.40
C SER A 168 -21.21 26.53 8.35
N VAL A 169 -21.12 25.48 7.52
CA VAL A 169 -20.31 25.50 6.29
C VAL A 169 -21.21 25.92 5.13
N PRO A 170 -20.94 27.04 4.45
CA PRO A 170 -21.74 27.48 3.32
C PRO A 170 -21.68 26.44 2.20
N SER A 171 -22.78 26.28 1.47
CA SER A 171 -22.91 25.22 0.47
C SER A 171 -21.89 25.31 -0.66
N SER A 172 -21.31 26.48 -0.92
CA SER A 172 -20.25 26.70 -1.90
C SER A 172 -18.88 26.14 -1.47
N MET A 173 -18.61 26.06 -0.17
CA MET A 173 -17.35 25.52 0.36
C MET A 173 -17.40 24.01 0.61
N ARG A 174 -18.60 23.40 0.51
CA ARG A 174 -18.72 21.95 0.56
C ARG A 174 -18.03 21.36 -0.67
N PRO A 175 -17.29 20.25 -0.54
CA PRO A 175 -16.67 19.61 -1.69
C PRO A 175 -17.78 19.23 -2.67
N GLN A 176 -17.93 20.04 -3.71
CA GLN A 176 -18.81 19.73 -4.80
C GLN A 176 -18.19 18.58 -5.59
N LYS A 177 -19.04 17.81 -6.27
CA LYS A 177 -18.54 16.86 -7.26
C LYS A 177 -17.63 17.62 -8.23
N VAL A 178 -16.57 16.95 -8.69
CA VAL A 178 -15.70 17.49 -9.73
C VAL A 178 -16.60 18.00 -10.85
N HIS A 179 -16.40 19.26 -11.25
CA HIS A 179 -17.17 19.83 -12.35
C HIS A 179 -16.82 19.01 -13.60
N ASP A 180 -17.74 18.16 -14.02
CA ASP A 180 -17.61 17.45 -15.30
C ASP A 180 -17.78 18.52 -16.38
N LEU A 181 -16.70 18.81 -17.10
CA LEU A 181 -16.73 19.76 -18.23
C LEU A 181 -17.57 19.16 -19.36
N SER A 182 -18.24 20.00 -20.13
CA SER A 182 -18.88 19.53 -21.36
C SER A 182 -17.80 19.00 -22.32
N PRO A 183 -18.04 17.92 -23.08
CA PRO A 183 -17.06 17.40 -24.04
C PRO A 183 -16.57 18.49 -25.02
N GLU A 184 -17.44 19.43 -25.40
CA GLU A 184 -17.08 20.56 -26.26
C GLU A 184 -16.08 21.53 -25.60
N GLU A 185 -16.22 21.77 -24.30
CA GLU A 185 -15.32 22.62 -23.52
C GLU A 185 -13.95 21.94 -23.34
N GLU A 186 -13.95 20.62 -23.11
CA GLU A 186 -12.72 19.84 -23.00
C GLU A 186 -11.92 19.85 -24.30
N GLU A 187 -12.58 19.67 -25.44
CA GLU A 187 -11.94 19.73 -26.77
C GLU A 187 -11.37 21.11 -27.06
N ALA A 188 -12.11 22.18 -26.75
CA ALA A 188 -11.64 23.55 -26.92
C ALA A 188 -10.40 23.85 -26.05
N ILE A 189 -10.43 23.45 -24.77
CA ILE A 189 -9.29 23.61 -23.86
C ILE A 189 -8.09 22.80 -24.34
N TYR A 190 -8.32 21.57 -24.81
CA TYR A 190 -7.27 20.70 -25.33
C TYR A 190 -6.63 21.28 -26.58
N ALA A 191 -7.42 21.76 -27.54
CA ALA A 191 -6.94 22.39 -28.76
C ALA A 191 -6.09 23.61 -28.44
N ALA A 192 -6.59 24.53 -27.60
CA ALA A 192 -5.85 25.72 -27.19
C ALA A 192 -4.53 25.39 -26.48
N ARG A 193 -4.53 24.37 -25.60
CA ARG A 193 -3.29 23.90 -24.93
C ARG A 193 -2.31 23.30 -25.93
N ARG A 194 -2.79 22.54 -26.92
CA ARG A 194 -1.97 21.92 -27.95
C ARG A 194 -1.31 22.97 -28.84
N GLU A 195 -2.06 23.97 -29.27
CA GLU A 195 -1.55 25.10 -30.06
C GLU A 195 -0.48 25.88 -29.29
N ALA A 196 -0.76 26.25 -28.03
CA ALA A 196 0.20 26.95 -27.19
C ALA A 196 1.49 26.12 -26.97
N TYR A 197 1.36 24.81 -26.83
CA TYR A 197 2.50 23.90 -26.72
C TYR A 197 3.31 23.83 -28.02
N GLN A 198 2.65 23.72 -29.17
CA GLN A 198 3.29 23.70 -30.48
C GLN A 198 4.02 25.01 -30.79
N ALA A 199 3.43 26.16 -30.45
CA ALA A 199 4.09 27.46 -30.59
C ALA A 199 5.38 27.53 -29.74
N ARG A 200 5.34 27.05 -28.48
CA ARG A 200 6.54 27.00 -27.62
C ARG A 200 7.60 26.03 -28.16
N GLN A 201 7.19 24.92 -28.77
CA GLN A 201 8.11 23.99 -29.42
C GLN A 201 8.79 24.62 -30.65
N ALA A 202 8.04 25.37 -31.47
CA ALA A 202 8.56 26.08 -32.63
C ALA A 202 9.61 27.11 -32.23
N VAL A 203 9.34 27.95 -31.22
CA VAL A 203 10.32 28.93 -30.72
C VAL A 203 11.60 28.24 -30.23
N LYS A 204 11.50 27.14 -29.48
CA LYS A 204 12.67 26.37 -29.04
C LYS A 204 13.45 25.75 -30.20
N HIS A 205 12.77 25.41 -31.28
CA HIS A 205 13.39 24.88 -32.48
C HIS A 205 14.17 25.98 -33.22
N GLU A 206 13.56 27.15 -33.40
CA GLU A 206 14.20 28.34 -33.98
C GLU A 206 15.45 28.74 -33.19
N GLU A 207 15.36 28.85 -31.85
CA GLU A 207 16.53 29.12 -31.00
C GLU A 207 17.66 28.10 -31.19
N ARG A 208 17.32 26.83 -31.44
CA ARG A 208 18.32 25.77 -31.68
C ARG A 208 19.00 25.96 -33.02
N LEU A 209 18.24 26.34 -34.05
CA LEU A 209 18.77 26.65 -35.37
C LEU A 209 19.71 27.86 -35.30
N ASP A 210 19.33 28.92 -34.58
CA ASP A 210 20.17 30.11 -34.38
C ASP A 210 21.49 29.78 -33.69
N ARG A 211 21.45 28.92 -32.66
CA ARG A 211 22.66 28.43 -31.97
C ARG A 211 23.54 27.59 -32.89
N LEU A 212 22.94 26.74 -33.72
CA LEU A 212 23.68 25.94 -34.70
C LEU A 212 24.33 26.84 -35.75
N HIS A 213 23.61 27.83 -36.26
CA HIS A 213 24.13 28.82 -37.20
C HIS A 213 25.29 29.63 -36.57
N THR A 214 25.14 30.01 -35.30
CA THR A 214 26.20 30.67 -34.53
C THR A 214 27.46 29.83 -34.45
N LEU A 215 27.30 28.53 -34.17
CA LEU A 215 28.40 27.56 -34.14
C LEU A 215 29.06 27.41 -35.51
N TYR A 216 28.26 27.32 -36.58
CA TYR A 216 28.74 27.19 -37.96
C TYR A 216 29.63 28.39 -38.37
N MET A 217 29.21 29.62 -38.06
CA MET A 217 30.03 30.80 -38.35
C MET A 217 31.33 30.82 -37.53
N ASN A 218 31.27 30.40 -36.27
CA ASN A 218 32.45 30.32 -35.40
C ASN A 218 33.40 29.18 -35.77
N ALA A 219 32.90 28.15 -36.47
CA ALA A 219 33.71 27.00 -36.87
C ALA A 219 34.86 27.36 -37.83
N ARG A 220 34.83 28.55 -38.45
CA ARG A 220 35.97 29.11 -39.22
C ARG A 220 37.25 29.26 -38.40
N HIS A 221 37.12 29.43 -37.09
CA HIS A 221 38.26 29.56 -36.17
C HIS A 221 38.60 28.25 -35.48
N PHE A 222 37.89 27.16 -35.77
CA PHE A 222 38.18 25.87 -35.18
C PHE A 222 39.30 25.19 -35.94
N ILE A 223 40.28 24.68 -35.19
CA ILE A 223 41.38 23.89 -35.74
C ILE A 223 40.87 22.45 -35.85
N THR A 224 40.67 21.98 -37.07
CA THR A 224 40.14 20.62 -37.34
C THR A 224 41.20 19.70 -37.95
N THR A 225 42.15 20.25 -38.71
CA THR A 225 43.22 19.50 -39.35
C THR A 225 44.57 19.73 -38.66
N LYS A 226 45.50 18.78 -38.83
CA LYS A 226 46.86 18.89 -38.27
C LYS A 226 47.63 20.08 -38.88
N GLU A 227 47.38 20.40 -40.14
CA GLU A 227 48.01 21.52 -40.85
C GLU A 227 47.57 22.87 -40.28
N GLN A 228 46.26 23.05 -40.05
CA GLN A 228 45.74 24.24 -39.36
C GLN A 228 46.32 24.40 -37.96
N LEU A 229 46.60 23.29 -37.27
CA LEU A 229 47.20 23.31 -35.94
C LEU A 229 48.65 23.81 -36.01
N THR A 230 49.45 23.31 -36.95
CA THR A 230 50.85 23.74 -37.11
C THR A 230 50.94 25.22 -37.46
N GLU A 231 50.10 25.70 -38.37
CA GLU A 231 50.04 27.13 -38.71
C GLU A 231 49.63 27.99 -37.52
N ALA A 232 48.62 27.57 -36.76
CA ALA A 232 48.18 28.28 -35.56
C ALA A 232 49.26 28.29 -34.45
N ILE A 233 50.02 27.19 -34.29
CA ILE A 233 51.17 27.12 -33.37
C ILE A 233 52.23 28.11 -33.83
N ASP A 234 52.62 28.09 -35.10
CA ASP A 234 53.64 28.99 -35.60
C ASP A 234 53.21 30.45 -35.41
N GLN A 235 51.97 30.81 -35.72
CA GLN A 235 51.44 32.16 -35.50
C GLN A 235 51.38 32.57 -34.03
N ALA A 236 50.95 31.67 -33.14
CA ALA A 236 50.81 31.97 -31.71
C ALA A 236 52.17 32.04 -30.99
N PHE A 237 53.13 31.21 -31.39
CA PHE A 237 54.44 31.07 -30.73
C PHE A 237 55.59 31.80 -31.43
N GLN A 238 55.33 32.57 -32.50
CA GLN A 238 56.31 33.43 -33.18
C GLN A 238 56.93 34.51 -32.27
N THR A 239 56.23 34.93 -31.20
CA THR A 239 56.71 35.97 -30.27
C THR A 239 57.12 35.39 -28.92
N THR A 240 58.36 35.62 -28.48
CA THR A 240 58.92 35.15 -27.19
C THR A 240 58.56 36.00 -25.98
N LYS A 241 57.76 37.06 -26.16
CA LYS A 241 57.35 37.98 -25.08
C LYS A 241 56.13 37.47 -24.32
N SER A 242 56.06 37.82 -23.04
CA SER A 242 54.95 37.45 -22.17
C SER A 242 53.63 38.10 -22.65
N ILE A 243 52.50 37.41 -22.48
CA ILE A 243 51.17 37.94 -22.85
C ILE A 243 50.89 39.27 -22.13
N TRP A 244 51.41 39.42 -20.91
CA TRP A 244 51.30 40.60 -20.06
C TRP A 244 52.02 41.82 -20.63
N ASP A 245 53.11 41.60 -21.37
CA ASP A 245 53.87 42.66 -22.03
C ASP A 245 53.21 43.11 -23.34
N ARG A 246 52.43 42.22 -23.99
CA ARG A 246 51.79 42.47 -25.30
C ARG A 246 50.37 43.01 -25.17
N GLN A 247 49.58 42.46 -24.27
CA GLN A 247 48.15 42.73 -24.13
C GLN A 247 47.80 43.41 -22.79
N GLY A 248 48.79 43.60 -21.91
CA GLY A 248 48.58 44.14 -20.58
C GLY A 248 48.11 43.09 -19.57
N PRO A 249 47.94 43.48 -18.29
CA PRO A 249 47.33 42.61 -17.30
C PRO A 249 45.89 42.27 -17.73
N PRO A 250 45.40 41.06 -17.41
CA PRO A 250 44.02 40.68 -17.65
C PRO A 250 43.12 41.62 -16.86
N ASP A 251 41.97 41.84 -17.44
CA ASP A 251 40.95 42.72 -16.91
C ASP A 251 40.65 42.45 -15.44
N THR A 252 40.88 43.47 -14.59
CA THR A 252 40.54 43.38 -13.17
C THR A 252 39.04 43.66 -12.95
N VAL A 253 38.53 43.30 -11.77
CA VAL A 253 37.14 43.62 -11.39
C VAL A 253 36.90 45.13 -11.43
N GLU A 254 37.89 45.94 -11.07
CA GLU A 254 37.81 47.40 -11.19
C GLU A 254 37.68 47.86 -12.64
N ASP A 255 38.41 47.24 -13.58
CA ASP A 255 38.35 47.58 -15.00
C ASP A 255 37.03 47.15 -15.65
N MET A 256 36.47 46.02 -15.22
CA MET A 256 35.12 45.59 -15.62
C MET A 256 34.04 46.54 -15.08
N ILE A 257 34.18 47.01 -13.84
CA ILE A 257 33.26 47.98 -13.23
C ILE A 257 33.39 49.35 -13.90
N ARG A 258 34.61 49.82 -14.21
CA ARG A 258 34.83 51.08 -14.95
C ARG A 258 34.16 51.03 -16.33
N ARG A 259 34.32 49.92 -17.06
CA ARG A 259 33.61 49.69 -18.35
C ARG A 259 32.10 49.53 -18.22
N GLY A 260 31.61 49.02 -17.09
CA GLY A 260 30.18 48.85 -16.81
C GLY A 260 29.48 50.14 -16.37
N ARG A 261 30.19 51.03 -15.65
CA ARG A 261 29.66 52.29 -15.10
C ARG A 261 29.30 53.32 -16.18
N ASP A 262 29.84 53.17 -17.40
CA ASP A 262 29.46 53.96 -18.58
C ASP A 262 28.02 53.72 -19.07
N ARG A 263 27.26 52.77 -18.50
CA ARG A 263 25.92 52.39 -18.98
C ARG A 263 24.76 53.18 -18.39
N THR A 264 24.96 53.99 -17.35
CA THR A 264 23.84 54.69 -16.70
C THR A 264 24.28 56.05 -16.16
N GLY A 265 23.87 57.12 -16.85
CA GLY A 265 23.49 58.35 -16.14
C GLY A 265 24.26 59.65 -16.38
N ASP A 266 25.02 59.84 -17.46
CA ASP A 266 25.54 61.18 -17.76
C ASP A 266 25.39 61.60 -19.22
N GLN A 267 24.15 61.94 -19.57
CA GLN A 267 23.80 62.78 -20.72
C GLN A 267 23.82 64.28 -20.33
N GLY A 268 24.51 64.68 -19.25
CA GLY A 268 24.28 65.99 -18.63
C GLY A 268 25.51 66.86 -18.35
N ARG A 269 26.75 66.34 -18.31
CA ARG A 269 27.92 67.17 -18.01
C ARG A 269 29.07 66.99 -18.98
N GLY A 270 29.41 68.08 -19.67
CA GLY A 270 30.57 68.21 -20.55
C GLY A 270 31.89 68.13 -19.79
N GLY A 271 32.34 66.91 -19.52
CA GLY A 271 33.74 66.61 -19.21
C GLY A 271 34.51 66.36 -20.51
N LEU A 272 35.66 67.02 -20.66
CA LEU A 272 36.63 66.79 -21.73
C LEU A 272 36.91 65.28 -21.87
N ARG A 273 36.42 64.65 -22.93
CA ARG A 273 36.64 63.22 -23.19
C ARG A 273 37.95 63.06 -23.96
N LEU A 274 38.83 62.17 -23.49
CA LEU A 274 39.96 61.69 -24.27
C LEU A 274 39.42 61.01 -25.54
N SER A 275 39.98 61.34 -26.71
CA SER A 275 39.47 60.86 -28.01
C SER A 275 39.48 59.34 -28.17
N SER A 276 40.32 58.62 -27.43
CA SER A 276 40.39 57.16 -27.45
C SER A 276 39.16 56.47 -26.83
N GLU A 277 38.62 57.01 -25.73
CA GLU A 277 37.47 56.42 -25.01
C GLU A 277 36.15 56.60 -25.76
N VAL A 278 36.02 57.69 -26.54
CA VAL A 278 34.84 57.95 -27.38
C VAL A 278 34.78 56.95 -28.55
N ASN A 279 35.93 56.64 -29.17
CA ASN A 279 36.00 55.67 -30.27
C ASN A 279 35.66 54.25 -29.80
N GLU A 280 36.14 53.82 -28.63
CA GLU A 280 35.85 52.48 -28.10
C GLU A 280 34.34 52.30 -27.79
N ARG A 281 33.66 53.35 -27.35
CA ARG A 281 32.20 53.34 -27.13
C ARG A 281 31.43 53.19 -28.43
N VAL A 282 31.79 53.97 -29.45
CA VAL A 282 31.12 53.91 -30.77
C VAL A 282 31.27 52.52 -31.40
N MET A 283 32.45 51.91 -31.32
CA MET A 283 32.67 50.55 -31.83
C MET A 283 31.84 49.50 -31.06
N LYS A 284 31.76 49.61 -29.73
CA LYS A 284 30.93 48.71 -28.91
C LYS A 284 29.44 48.88 -29.19
N ASP A 285 28.98 50.10 -29.44
CA ASP A 285 27.59 50.35 -29.78
C ASP A 285 27.27 49.82 -31.19
N GLN A 286 28.19 49.93 -32.14
CA GLN A 286 28.09 49.27 -33.45
C GLN A 286 28.02 47.74 -33.30
N GLU A 287 28.87 47.12 -32.49
CA GLU A 287 28.81 45.67 -32.22
C GLU A 287 27.49 45.26 -31.55
N ARG A 288 26.96 46.08 -30.64
CA ARG A 288 25.66 45.80 -30.01
C ARG A 288 24.52 45.95 -30.99
N MET A 289 24.54 47.00 -31.81
CA MET A 289 23.55 47.21 -32.88
C MET A 289 23.60 46.06 -33.88
N GLN A 290 24.79 45.57 -34.24
CA GLN A 290 24.96 44.39 -35.07
C GLN A 290 24.38 43.15 -34.39
N LYS A 291 24.72 42.87 -33.12
CA LYS A 291 24.15 41.74 -32.36
C LYS A 291 22.63 41.82 -32.21
N ILE A 292 22.07 43.03 -32.10
CA ILE A 292 20.62 43.25 -32.03
C ILE A 292 20.00 42.99 -33.40
N ALA A 293 20.59 43.52 -34.47
CA ALA A 293 20.14 43.29 -35.84
C ALA A 293 20.20 41.80 -36.21
N GLU A 294 21.25 41.09 -35.81
CA GLU A 294 21.41 39.64 -36.02
C GLU A 294 20.33 38.83 -35.29
N LYS A 295 20.07 39.16 -34.02
CA LYS A 295 19.00 38.50 -33.24
C LYS A 295 17.60 38.77 -33.77
N LEU A 296 17.37 39.95 -34.35
CA LEU A 296 16.07 40.32 -34.92
C LEU A 296 15.86 39.77 -36.33
N SER A 297 16.93 39.62 -37.11
CA SER A 297 16.88 39.13 -38.50
C SER A 297 17.07 37.62 -38.63
N GLY A 298 17.48 36.92 -37.57
CA GLY A 298 17.68 35.46 -37.58
C GLY A 298 18.93 35.01 -38.35
N GLY A 299 19.86 35.94 -38.63
CA GLY A 299 21.09 35.67 -39.38
C GLY A 299 22.29 36.36 -38.73
N LYS A 300 23.49 35.79 -38.92
CA LYS A 300 24.76 36.45 -38.55
C LYS A 300 25.28 37.23 -39.76
N MET A 301 25.66 38.50 -39.54
CA MET A 301 26.22 39.39 -40.57
C MET A 301 27.73 39.44 -40.49
#